data_AF-A0A928P0K8-F1
#
_entry.id   AF-A0A928P0K8-F1
#
_cell.length_a   1.000
_cell.length_b   1.000
_cell.length_c   1.000
_cell.angle_alpha   90.00
_cell.angle_beta   90.00
_cell.angle_gamma   90.00
#
_symmetry.space_group_name_H-M   'P 1'
#
loop_
_entity.id
_entity.type
_entity.pdbx_description
1 polymer ?
#
loop_
_entity_poly.entity_id
_entity_poly.type
_entity_poly.pdbx_seq_one_letter_code
_entity_poly.pdbx_strand_id
1 'polypeptide(L)' 'MVYAPIQEFDGLYDLDKALMSGTVFKELDLPFMGMTVTKGGNCRG' A
#
# COMPACT_ATOMS: atom_id res chain seq x y z
N MET A 1 12.14 -28.72 2.49
CA MET A 1 10.72 -28.63 2.93
C MET A 1 10.54 -27.29 3.61
N VAL A 2 9.52 -26.51 3.22
CA VAL A 2 9.24 -25.19 3.81
C VAL A 2 8.00 -25.31 4.68
N TYR A 3 8.09 -24.89 5.93
CA TYR A 3 6.95 -24.75 6.84
C TYR A 3 6.31 -23.39 6.60
N ALA A 4 5.51 -23.29 5.54
CA ALA A 4 4.75 -22.07 5.31
C ALA A 4 3.70 -21.94 6.40
N PRO A 5 3.62 -20.79 7.10
CA PRO A 5 2.56 -20.55 8.06
C PRO A 5 1.20 -20.55 7.34
N ILE A 6 0.19 -21.15 7.97
CA ILE A 6 -1.19 -21.01 7.53
C ILE A 6 -1.60 -19.58 7.85
N GLN A 7 -1.75 -18.76 6.81
CA GLN A 7 -2.18 -17.38 6.91
C GLN A 7 -3.62 -17.28 6.45
N GLU A 8 -4.51 -16.91 7.37
CA GLU A 8 -5.87 -16.51 7.04
C GLU A 8 -5.86 -15.07 6.56
N PHE A 9 -6.52 -14.80 5.44
CA PHE A 9 -6.64 -13.46 4.88
C PHE A 9 -8.08 -13.01 5.05
N ASP A 10 -8.29 -11.94 5.82
CA ASP A 10 -9.59 -11.29 5.96
C ASP A 10 -9.59 -9.94 5.19
N GLY A 11 -10.78 -9.43 4.87
CA GLY A 11 -10.92 -8.10 4.29
C GLY A 11 -10.37 -7.96 2.86
N LEU A 12 -10.47 -8.98 2.03
CA LEU A 12 -10.12 -8.89 0.60
C LEU A 12 -11.04 -7.90 -0.14
N TYR A 13 -10.50 -7.27 -1.19
CA TYR A 13 -11.30 -6.49 -2.14
C TYR A 13 -12.08 -7.40 -3.09
N ASP A 14 -13.18 -6.86 -3.61
CA ASP A 14 -13.82 -7.42 -4.80
C ASP A 14 -12.87 -7.31 -6.00
N LEU A 15 -12.98 -8.23 -6.96
CA LEU A 15 -12.01 -8.40 -8.04
C LEU A 15 -11.85 -7.13 -8.89
N ASP A 16 -12.96 -6.46 -9.21
CA ASP A 16 -12.96 -5.22 -9.98
C ASP A 16 -12.18 -4.12 -9.25
N LYS A 17 -12.34 -4.04 -7.93
CA LYS A 17 -11.62 -3.07 -7.11
C LYS A 17 -10.15 -3.44 -6.92
N ALA A 18 -9.86 -4.73 -6.75
CA ALA A 18 -8.50 -5.24 -6.59
C ALA A 18 -7.64 -4.99 -7.84
N LEU A 19 -8.23 -5.10 -9.04
CA LEU A 19 -7.56 -4.78 -10.29
C LEU A 19 -7.17 -3.30 -10.37
N MET A 20 -8.07 -2.42 -9.92
CA MET A 20 -7.84 -0.98 -9.93
C MET A 20 -6.83 -0.52 -8.87
N SER A 21 -6.82 -1.12 -7.68
CA SER A 21 -5.86 -0.82 -6.61
C SER A 21 -4.50 -1.47 -6.81
N GLY A 22 -4.39 -2.50 -7.67
CA GLY A 22 -3.17 -3.28 -7.85
C GLY A 22 -2.83 -4.20 -6.66
N THR A 23 -3.78 -4.39 -5.74
CA THR A 23 -3.66 -5.27 -4.58
C THR A 23 -5.04 -5.82 -4.18
N VAL A 24 -5.11 -7.10 -3.84
CA VAL A 24 -6.34 -7.72 -3.32
C VAL A 24 -6.51 -7.44 -1.83
N PHE A 25 -5.43 -7.09 -1.14
CA PHE A 25 -5.41 -6.85 0.30
C PHE A 25 -5.66 -5.38 0.61
N LYS A 26 -6.76 -5.11 1.32
CA LYS A 26 -7.11 -3.77 1.81
C LYS A 26 -6.02 -3.14 2.66
N GLU A 27 -5.38 -3.93 3.50
CA GLU A 27 -4.33 -3.47 4.41
C GLU A 27 -3.06 -3.02 3.71
N LEU A 28 -2.85 -3.44 2.46
CA LEU A 28 -1.70 -3.03 1.65
C LEU A 28 -1.99 -1.78 0.80
N ASP A 29 -3.27 -1.39 0.69
CA ASP A 29 -3.73 -0.19 -0.01
C ASP A 29 -3.60 1.05 0.89
N LEU A 30 -2.39 1.25 1.42
CA LEU A 30 -2.08 2.38 2.28
C LEU A 30 -1.63 3.57 1.41
N PRO A 31 -2.13 4.79 1.68
CA PRO A 31 -1.62 5.96 1.01
C PRO A 31 -0.12 6.05 1.28
N PHE A 32 0.65 6.40 0.25
CA PHE A 32 2.10 6.57 0.38
C PHE A 32 2.39 7.75 1.31
N MET A 33 2.46 7.48 2.62
CA MET A 33 2.87 8.44 3.64
C MET A 33 4.40 8.57 3.61
N GLY A 34 4.95 8.89 2.44
CA GLY A 34 6.28 9.48 2.40
C GLY A 34 6.17 10.79 3.17
N MET A 35 6.66 10.83 4.41
CA MET A 35 6.85 12.09 5.12
C MET A 35 7.69 12.95 4.20
N THR A 36 7.07 13.93 3.55
CA THR A 36 7.78 14.87 2.71
C THR A 36 8.66 15.67 3.65
N VAL A 37 9.95 15.33 3.74
CA VAL A 37 10.97 16.29 4.17
C VAL A 37 11.10 17.32 3.05
N THR A 38 10.04 18.11 2.83
CA THR A 38 10.11 19.35 2.07
C THR A 38 10.81 20.36 2.98
N LYS A 39 12.10 20.15 3.23
CA LYS A 39 12.96 21.26 3.65
C LYS A 39 13.07 22.16 2.41
N GLY A 40 12.36 23.27 2.48
CA GLY A 40 12.15 24.19 1.37
C GLY A 40 13.44 24.59 0.67
N GLY A 41 13.48 24.39 -0.65
CA GLY A 41 14.37 25.12 -1.53
C GLY A 41 13.88 26.56 -1.62
N ASN A 42 14.53 27.48 -0.90
CA ASN A 42 14.33 28.90 -1.05
C ASN A 42 14.97 29.36 -2.38
N CYS A 43 14.22 29.32 -3.48
CA CYS A 43 14.58 29.98 -4.72
C CYS A 43 13.77 31.27 -4.82
N ARG A 44 14.30 32.37 -4.23
CA ARG A 44 13.81 33.72 -4.52
C ARG A 44 14.35 34.14 -5.89
N GLY A 45 13.45 34.60 -6.75
CA GLY A 45 13.75 35.24 -8.03
C GLY A 45 14.28 36.65 -7.88
#